data_AF-A0A444XL95-F1
#
_entry.id   AF-A0A444XL95-F1
#
_cell.length_a   1.000
_cell.length_b   1.000
_cell.length_c   1.000
_cell.angle_alpha   90.00
_cell.angle_beta   90.00
_cell.angle_gamma   90.00
#
_symmetry.space_group_name_H-M   'P 1'
#
loop_
_entity.id
_entity.type
_entity.pdbx_description
1 polymer ?
#
loop_
_entity_poly.entity_id
_entity_poly.type
_entity_poly.pdbx_seq_one_letter_code
_entity_poly.pdbx_strand_id
1 'polypeptide(L)'
;MSNDEIKQLCLMDIDKILHSSGKTLKDYLPMPLATEVEFSWLTERVIREKLNFNKDDLKKNASDMLASAIPEVRYAFDKIVTAVYCDEWEIFLCVWSWGCWKNISLEPYVC
;
A
#
# COMPACT_ATOMS: atom_id res chain seq x y z
N MET A 1 8.65 15.28 -5.74
CA MET A 1 7.94 16.19 -4.83
C MET A 1 8.91 17.04 -4.03
N SER A 2 8.52 18.27 -3.71
CA SER A 2 9.22 19.15 -2.75
C SER A 2 8.80 18.83 -1.30
N ASN A 3 9.67 19.13 -0.34
CA ASN A 3 9.36 19.02 1.10
C ASN A 3 8.15 19.88 1.49
N ASP A 4 7.95 21.02 0.82
CA ASP A 4 6.79 21.88 1.09
C ASP A 4 5.48 21.20 0.66
N GLU A 5 5.45 20.54 -0.49
CA GLU A 5 4.28 19.79 -0.97
C GLU A 5 3.93 18.63 -0.03
N ILE A 6 4.94 17.90 0.47
CA ILE A 6 4.77 16.81 1.45
C ILE A 6 4.22 17.37 2.76
N LYS A 7 4.77 18.49 3.24
CA LYS A 7 4.34 19.14 4.48
C LYS A 7 2.88 19.59 4.40
N GLN A 8 2.45 20.15 3.26
CA GLN A 8 1.06 20.55 3.02
C GLN A 8 0.10 19.35 3.07
N LEU A 9 0.46 18.24 2.42
CA LEU A 9 -0.32 17.02 2.45
C LEU A 9 -0.48 16.47 3.88
N CYS A 10 0.64 16.39 4.61
CA CYS A 10 0.64 15.93 6.00
C CYS A 10 -0.23 16.81 6.90
N LEU A 11 -0.21 18.13 6.72
CA LEU A 11 -1.06 19.05 7.48
C LEU A 11 -2.54 18.80 7.17
N MET A 12 -2.92 18.63 5.91
CA MET A 12 -4.31 18.32 5.55
C MET A 12 -4.79 16.98 6.14
N ASP A 13 -3.94 15.96 6.13
CA ASP A 13 -4.27 14.66 6.75
C ASP A 13 -4.43 14.78 8.28
N ILE A 14 -3.58 15.57 8.94
CA ILE A 14 -3.70 15.85 10.37
C ILE A 14 -5.02 16.58 10.65
N ASP A 15 -5.38 17.58 9.85
CA ASP A 15 -6.64 18.32 10.02
C ASP A 15 -7.85 17.39 9.88
N LYS A 16 -7.83 16.49 8.89
CA LYS A 16 -8.88 15.48 8.67
C LYS A 16 -9.02 14.54 9.87
N ILE A 17 -7.90 14.12 10.46
CA ILE A 17 -7.90 13.30 11.68
C ILE A 17 -8.48 14.10 12.85
N LEU A 18 -8.05 15.35 13.03
CA LEU A 18 -8.56 16.21 14.10
C LEU A 18 -10.05 16.50 13.96
N HIS A 19 -10.53 16.66 12.73
CA HIS A 19 -11.95 16.87 12.44
C HIS A 19 -12.83 15.73 12.95
N SER A 20 -12.33 14.48 12.93
CA SER A 20 -13.05 13.35 13.52
C SER A 20 -13.25 13.47 15.04
N SER A 21 -12.39 14.25 15.71
CA SER A 21 -12.46 14.57 17.14
C SER A 21 -13.12 15.92 17.44
N GLY A 22 -13.71 16.58 16.42
CA GLY A 22 -14.33 17.91 16.56
C GLY A 22 -13.33 19.06 16.75
N LYS A 23 -12.05 18.81 16.45
CA LYS A 23 -10.96 19.79 16.54
C LYS A 23 -10.42 20.10 15.16
N THR A 24 -9.63 21.16 15.06
CA THR A 24 -8.94 21.57 13.85
C THR A 24 -7.49 21.89 14.18
N LEU A 25 -6.63 22.02 13.17
CA LEU A 25 -5.26 22.50 13.34
C LEU A 25 -5.17 23.86 14.04
N LYS A 26 -6.22 24.69 13.93
CA LYS A 26 -6.31 26.00 14.59
C LYS A 26 -6.30 25.90 16.11
N ASP A 27 -6.73 24.77 16.66
CA ASP A 27 -6.79 24.54 18.11
C ASP A 27 -5.42 24.18 18.71
N TYR A 28 -4.41 23.95 17.86
CA TYR A 28 -3.06 23.54 18.24
C TYR A 28 -2.00 24.55 17.72
N LEU A 29 -2.01 25.78 18.24
CA LEU A 29 -0.91 26.73 18.01
C LEU A 29 0.39 26.20 18.66
N PRO A 30 1.59 26.31 18.05
CA PRO A 30 2.02 27.11 16.89
C PRO A 30 2.01 26.37 15.53
N MET A 31 1.13 25.39 15.33
CA MET A 31 1.15 24.55 14.13
C MET A 31 0.76 25.35 12.87
N PRO A 32 1.55 25.30 11.78
CA PRO A 32 1.24 26.02 10.55
C PRO A 32 -0.01 25.43 9.87
N LEU A 33 -0.83 26.31 9.29
CA LEU A 33 -2.00 25.91 8.53
C LEU A 33 -1.62 25.43 7.13
N ALA A 34 -2.39 24.48 6.60
CA ALA A 34 -2.27 24.10 5.21
C ALA A 34 -2.80 25.24 4.30
N THR A 35 -2.07 25.52 3.22
CA THR A 35 -2.52 26.33 2.10
C THR A 35 -3.56 25.53 1.32
N GLU A 36 -4.60 26.18 0.79
CA GLU A 36 -5.54 25.57 -0.15
C GLU A 36 -4.81 25.23 -1.46
N VAL A 37 -4.15 24.08 -1.49
CA VAL A 37 -3.63 23.44 -2.70
C VAL A 37 -4.60 22.33 -3.07
N GLU A 38 -4.76 22.06 -4.36
CA GLU A 38 -5.58 20.91 -4.81
C GLU A 38 -5.00 19.59 -4.27
N PHE A 39 -5.60 19.13 -3.17
CA PHE A 39 -5.22 17.92 -2.44
C PHE A 39 -5.30 16.67 -3.32
N SER A 40 -6.27 16.63 -4.24
CA SER A 40 -6.42 15.56 -5.24
C SER A 40 -5.17 15.45 -6.12
N TRP A 41 -4.75 16.55 -6.72
CA TRP A 41 -3.58 16.60 -7.60
C TRP A 41 -2.29 16.22 -6.86
N LEU A 42 -2.10 16.74 -5.64
CA LEU A 42 -0.96 16.39 -4.81
C LEU A 42 -0.97 14.89 -4.45
N THR A 43 -2.12 14.35 -4.06
CA THR A 43 -2.27 12.94 -3.71
C THR A 43 -2.00 12.02 -4.90
N GLU A 44 -2.56 12.34 -6.08
CA GLU A 44 -2.28 11.60 -7.31
C GLU A 44 -0.80 11.62 -7.68
N ARG A 45 -0.14 12.78 -7.49
CA ARG A 45 1.29 12.91 -7.71
C ARG A 45 2.09 12.08 -6.70
N VAL A 46 1.73 12.09 -5.42
CA VAL A 46 2.37 11.26 -4.38
C VAL A 46 2.23 9.78 -4.73
N ILE A 47 1.02 9.36 -5.10
CA ILE A 47 0.72 7.98 -5.48
C ILE A 47 1.56 7.59 -6.69
N ARG A 48 1.60 8.41 -7.74
CA ARG A 48 2.39 8.18 -8.95
C ARG A 48 3.89 8.15 -8.68
N GLU A 49 4.41 9.08 -7.88
CA GLU A 49 5.84 9.12 -7.51
C GLU A 49 6.22 7.90 -6.65
N LYS A 50 5.34 7.46 -5.72
CA LYS A 50 5.55 6.21 -4.95
C LYS A 50 5.39 4.94 -5.79
N LEU A 51 4.46 4.93 -6.74
CA LEU A 51 4.26 3.82 -7.67
C LEU A 51 5.35 3.73 -8.74
N ASN A 52 6.11 4.81 -8.95
CA ASN A 52 7.30 4.80 -9.80
C ASN A 52 8.50 4.18 -9.08
N PHE A 53 8.31 2.99 -8.51
CA PHE A 53 9.41 2.20 -7.96
C PHE A 53 10.24 1.63 -9.11
N ASN A 54 11.54 1.50 -8.89
CA ASN A 54 12.42 0.87 -9.86
C ASN A 54 12.06 -0.62 -9.98
N LYS A 55 11.53 -1.01 -11.14
CA LYS A 55 11.12 -2.39 -11.41
C LYS A 55 12.32 -3.35 -11.37
N ASP A 56 13.50 -2.88 -11.73
CA ASP A 56 14.72 -3.71 -11.72
C ASP A 56 15.20 -3.98 -10.29
N ASP A 57 15.16 -2.96 -9.42
CA ASP A 57 15.48 -3.13 -8.01
C ASP A 57 14.46 -4.02 -7.30
N LEU A 58 13.17 -3.86 -7.63
CA LEU A 58 12.12 -4.73 -7.11
C LEU A 58 12.35 -6.19 -7.53
N LYS A 59 12.66 -6.42 -8.81
CA LYS A 59 12.94 -7.77 -9.34
C LYS A 59 14.15 -8.40 -8.65
N LYS A 60 15.20 -7.61 -8.43
CA LYS A 60 16.40 -8.08 -7.71
C LYS A 60 16.08 -8.45 -6.26
N ASN A 61 15.41 -7.56 -5.53
CA ASN A 61 15.02 -7.82 -4.14
C ASN A 61 14.09 -9.05 -4.02
N ALA A 62 13.12 -9.19 -4.93
CA ALA A 62 12.25 -10.36 -4.97
C ALA A 62 13.04 -11.65 -5.21
N SER A 63 14.03 -11.63 -6.11
CA SER A 63 14.92 -12.76 -6.36
C SER A 63 15.73 -13.14 -5.13
N ASP A 64 16.30 -12.16 -4.42
CA ASP A 64 17.12 -12.39 -3.22
C ASP A 64 16.27 -12.97 -2.06
N MET A 65 15.04 -12.45 -1.88
CA MET A 65 14.08 -12.99 -0.90
C MET A 65 13.62 -14.40 -1.27
N LEU A 66 13.34 -14.68 -2.55
CA LEU A 66 12.97 -16.02 -3.02
C LEU A 66 14.12 -17.02 -2.93
N ALA A 67 15.38 -16.57 -3.09
CA ALA A 67 16.54 -17.42 -2.95
C ALA A 67 16.72 -17.95 -1.50
N SER A 68 16.26 -17.19 -0.51
CA SER A 68 16.28 -17.54 0.91
C SER A 68 14.94 -18.03 1.47
N ALA A 69 13.90 -18.10 0.63
CA ALA A 69 12.55 -18.46 1.06
C ALA A 69 12.40 -19.97 1.30
N ILE A 70 11.61 -20.29 2.34
CA ILE A 70 11.19 -21.65 2.67
C ILE A 70 10.24 -22.16 1.56
N PRO A 71 10.29 -23.44 1.16
CA PRO A 71 9.48 -24.00 0.07
C PRO A 71 7.99 -23.60 0.05
N GLU A 72 7.34 -23.50 1.21
CA GLU A 72 5.93 -23.13 1.33
C GLU A 72 5.67 -21.67 0.88
N VAL A 73 6.59 -20.76 1.19
CA VAL A 73 6.49 -19.35 0.79
C VAL A 73 6.72 -19.22 -0.72
N ARG A 74 7.65 -20.00 -1.28
CA ARG A 74 7.89 -20.04 -2.74
C ARG A 74 6.67 -20.57 -3.48
N TYR A 75 6.07 -21.66 -2.99
CA TYR A 75 4.84 -22.23 -3.55
C TYR A 75 3.68 -21.23 -3.55
N ALA A 76 3.46 -20.54 -2.42
CA ALA A 76 2.42 -19.51 -2.34
C ALA A 76 2.69 -18.33 -3.29
N PHE A 77 3.95 -17.90 -3.39
CA PHE A 77 4.36 -16.83 -4.30
C PHE A 77 4.10 -17.20 -5.77
N ASP A 78 4.55 -18.37 -6.22
CA ASP A 78 4.39 -18.83 -7.60
C ASP A 78 2.91 -18.96 -7.98
N LYS A 79 2.07 -19.43 -7.05
CA LYS A 79 0.61 -19.49 -7.21
C LYS A 79 -0.01 -18.10 -7.42
N ILE A 80 0.39 -17.12 -6.62
CA ILE A 80 -0.10 -15.75 -6.74
C ILE A 80 0.35 -15.13 -8.07
N VAL A 81 1.63 -15.28 -8.44
CA VAL A 81 2.18 -14.73 -9.69
C VAL A 81 1.50 -15.35 -10.91
N THR A 82 1.26 -16.67 -10.88
CA THR A 82 0.56 -17.39 -11.96
C THR A 82 -0.87 -16.90 -12.10
N ALA A 83 -1.62 -16.77 -11.00
CA ALA A 83 -2.99 -16.27 -11.05
C ALA A 83 -3.09 -14.83 -11.58
N VAL A 84 -2.15 -13.95 -11.19
CA VAL A 84 -2.07 -12.59 -11.72
C VAL A 84 -1.76 -12.59 -13.22
N TYR A 85 -0.95 -13.53 -13.72
CA TYR A 85 -0.62 -13.63 -15.14
C TYR A 85 -1.77 -14.21 -15.98
N CYS A 86 -2.56 -15.12 -15.41
CA CYS A 86 -3.68 -15.79 -16.09
C CYS A 86 -5.01 -15.02 -16.01
N ASP A 87 -5.02 -13.80 -15.46
CA ASP A 87 -6.25 -13.04 -15.15
C ASP A 87 -7.26 -13.81 -14.28
N GLU A 88 -6.77 -14.75 -13.48
CA GLU A 88 -7.54 -15.47 -12.46
C GLU A 88 -7.58 -14.61 -11.18
N TRP A 89 -8.21 -13.44 -11.28
CA TRP A 89 -8.29 -12.43 -10.21
C TRP A 89 -9.19 -12.84 -9.03
N GLU A 90 -9.72 -14.06 -9.02
CA GLU A 90 -10.60 -14.59 -7.98
C GLU A 90 -9.79 -14.98 -6.71
N ILE A 91 -9.30 -13.93 -6.03
CA ILE A 91 -9.10 -13.82 -4.58
C ILE A 91 -7.87 -14.56 -3.98
N PHE A 92 -6.77 -13.80 -3.79
CA PHE A 92 -5.81 -14.07 -2.72
C PHE A 92 -5.89 -12.96 -1.65
N LEU A 93 -6.79 -13.13 -0.68
CA LEU A 93 -6.86 -12.29 0.53
C LEU A 93 -6.35 -13.11 1.72
N CYS A 94 -5.07 -12.97 2.05
CA CYS A 94 -4.54 -13.43 3.34
C CYS A 94 -4.91 -12.41 4.43
N VAL A 95 -6.06 -12.61 5.08
CA VAL A 95 -6.46 -11.85 6.27
C VAL A 95 -5.82 -12.48 7.51
N TRP A 96 -4.84 -11.79 8.11
CA TRP A 96 -4.32 -12.11 9.44
C TRP A 96 -5.32 -11.64 10.50
N SER A 97 -6.46 -12.33 10.63
CA SER A 97 -7.34 -12.15 11.79
C SER A 97 -7.08 -13.28 12.79
N TRP A 98 -6.90 -12.89 14.05
CA TRP A 98 -6.62 -13.72 15.23
C TRP A 98 -6.87 -15.23 15.07
N GLY A 99 -5.79 -16.01 15.02
CA GLY A 99 -5.77 -17.35 15.60
C GLY A 99 -6.47 -18.50 14.86
N CYS A 100 -6.81 -18.37 13.58
CA CYS A 100 -7.32 -19.51 12.80
C CYS A 100 -6.63 -19.61 11.43
N TRP A 101 -5.76 -20.61 11.26
CA TRP A 101 -5.39 -21.10 9.93
C TRP A 101 -6.60 -21.76 9.29
N LYS A 102 -7.36 -21.03 8.50
CA LYS A 102 -8.16 -21.63 7.44
C LYS A 102 -7.38 -21.51 6.14
N ASN A 103 -6.92 -22.65 5.62
CA ASN A 103 -6.55 -22.78 4.21
C ASN A 103 -7.78 -22.33 3.41
N ILE A 104 -7.70 -21.17 2.77
CA ILE A 104 -8.60 -20.88 1.65
C ILE A 104 -8.13 -21.84 0.56
N SER A 105 -8.96 -22.85 0.29
CA SER A 105 -8.65 -23.89 -0.67
C SER A 105 -8.37 -23.24 -2.02
N LEU A 106 -7.12 -23.36 -2.46
CA LEU A 106 -6.72 -23.25 -3.85
C LEU A 106 -7.26 -24.48 -4.58
N GLU A 107 -8.58 -24.60 -4.75
CA GLU A 107 -9.10 -25.59 -5.67
C GLU A 107 -8.76 -25.13 -7.09
N PRO A 108 -8.03 -25.95 -7.87
CA PRO A 108 -7.82 -25.64 -9.27
C PRO A 108 -9.16 -25.76 -9.99
N TYR A 109 -9.64 -24.68 -10.60
CA TYR A 109 -10.53 -24.84 -11.74
C TYR A 109 -9.69 -25.44 -12.87
N VAL A 110 -9.85 -26.74 -13.06
CA VAL A 110 -9.36 -27.46 -14.24
C VAL A 110 -10.20 -27.02 -15.43
N CYS A 111 -9.55 -26.56 -16.50
CA CYS A 111 -10.14 -26.62 -17.85
C CYS A 111 -9.92 -28.02 -18.43
#